data_AF-A0AAJ5F625-F1
#
_entry.id   AF-A0AAJ5F625-F1
#
_cell.length_a   1.000
_cell.length_b   1.000
_cell.length_c   1.000
_cell.angle_alpha   90.00
_cell.angle_beta   90.00
_cell.angle_gamma   90.00
#
_symmetry.space_group_name_H-M   'P 1'
#
loop_
_entity.id
_entity.type
_entity.pdbx_description
1 polymer ?
#
loop_
_entity_poly.entity_id
_entity_poly.type
_entity_poly.pdbx_seq_one_letter_code
_entity_poly.pdbx_strand_id
1 'polypeptide(L)'
;MMQSDLLSKLGRVARPTVWFGLFAAPVAWVVQIDLGLAFTPIACGGNRIPTYLLNGVVLLIGLAALVVTLRLRTLPGQPQGVVEQVTHYLGRYGAWQNGIFLLVIAMTGIIAFFLPACPFR
;
A
#
# COMPACT_ATOMS: atom_id res chain seq x y z
N MET A 1 7.98 27.97 25.30
CA MET A 1 8.90 26.83 25.05
C MET A 1 8.20 25.50 24.72
N MET A 2 6.93 25.25 25.04
CA MET A 2 6.25 23.97 24.71
C MET A 2 5.92 23.74 23.23
N GLN A 3 5.92 24.77 22.38
CA GLN A 3 5.45 24.66 20.99
C GLN A 3 6.50 24.07 20.03
N SER A 4 7.80 24.26 20.31
CA SER A 4 8.91 23.73 19.50
C SER A 4 9.09 22.22 19.64
N ASP A 5 8.83 21.67 20.83
CA ASP A 5 8.91 20.22 21.07
C ASP A 5 7.78 19.44 20.39
N LEU A 6 6.58 20.03 20.33
CA LEU A 6 5.43 19.43 19.66
C LEU A 6 5.65 19.35 18.15
N LEU A 7 6.18 20.42 17.54
CA LEU A 7 6.54 20.45 16.12
C LEU A 7 7.68 19.48 15.78
N SER A 8 8.69 19.36 16.65
CA SER A 8 9.78 18.39 16.51
C SER A 8 9.29 16.93 16.55
N LYS A 9 8.40 16.60 17.49
CA LYS A 9 7.80 15.26 17.60
C LYS A 9 6.87 14.94 16.43
N LEU A 10 6.03 15.90 16.02
CA LEU A 10 5.16 15.75 14.86
C LEU A 10 5.95 15.55 13.56
N GLY A 11 7.04 16.30 13.35
CA GLY A 11 7.92 16.12 12.20
C GLY A 11 8.60 14.75 12.15
N ARG A 12 8.91 14.15 13.31
CA ARG A 12 9.54 12.84 13.42
C ARG A 12 8.57 11.68 13.12
N VAL A 13 7.29 11.83 13.46
CA VAL A 13 6.23 10.83 13.19
C VAL A 13 5.62 10.99 11.80
N ALA A 14 5.52 12.22 11.29
CA ALA A 14 5.00 12.48 9.95
C ALA A 14 5.89 11.89 8.85
N ARG A 15 7.23 11.90 9.01
CA ARG A 15 8.16 11.34 8.01
C ARG A 15 7.90 9.86 7.68
N PRO A 16 7.98 8.89 8.62
CA PRO A 16 7.76 7.48 8.30
C PRO A 16 6.34 7.20 7.80
N THR A 17 5.35 7.95 8.27
CA THR A 17 3.96 7.82 7.85
C THR A 17 3.74 8.23 6.40
N VAL A 18 4.41 9.30 5.94
CA VAL A 18 4.39 9.74 4.53
C VAL A 18 5.06 8.70 3.62
N TRP A 19 6.21 8.14 4.03
CA TRP A 19 6.89 7.09 3.26
C TRP A 19 6.06 5.82 3.20
N PHE A 20 5.43 5.41 4.30
CA PHE A 20 4.50 4.28 4.31
C PHE A 20 3.33 4.52 3.36
N GLY A 21 2.71 5.71 3.41
CA GLY A 21 1.64 6.09 2.51
C GLY A 21 2.02 6.13 1.02
N LEU A 22 3.28 6.37 0.66
CA LEU A 22 3.73 6.35 -0.74
C LEU A 22 4.15 4.97 -1.24
N PHE A 23 4.84 4.18 -0.40
CA PHE A 23 5.57 3.00 -0.86
C PHE A 23 4.97 1.67 -0.37
N ALA A 24 4.06 1.68 0.60
CA ALA A 24 3.53 0.42 1.13
C ALA A 24 2.75 -0.39 0.09
N ALA A 25 1.92 0.23 -0.76
CA ALA A 25 1.17 -0.53 -1.78
C ALA A 25 2.07 -1.09 -2.92
N PRO A 26 3.03 -0.33 -3.49
CA PRO A 26 4.00 -0.89 -4.43
C PRO A 26 4.84 -2.03 -3.83
N VAL A 27 5.34 -1.85 -2.61
CA VAL A 27 6.14 -2.88 -1.93
C VAL A 27 5.30 -4.12 -1.65
N ALA A 28 4.07 -3.95 -1.15
CA ALA A 28 3.15 -5.06 -0.91
C ALA A 28 2.82 -5.81 -2.21
N TRP A 29 2.71 -5.11 -3.34
CA TRP A 29 2.50 -5.73 -4.65
C TRP A 29 3.72 -6.53 -5.14
N VAL A 30 4.94 -6.01 -5.00
CA VAL A 30 6.16 -6.78 -5.34
C VAL A 30 6.26 -8.04 -4.49
N VAL A 31 6.04 -7.91 -3.18
CA VAL A 31 6.02 -9.05 -2.25
C VAL A 31 4.91 -10.05 -2.62
N GLN A 32 3.75 -9.56 -3.07
CA GLN A 32 2.67 -10.41 -3.56
C GLN A 32 3.07 -11.25 -4.77
N ILE A 33 3.81 -10.67 -5.72
CA ILE A 33 4.29 -11.39 -6.90
C ILE A 33 5.29 -12.48 -6.49
N ASP A 34 6.30 -12.13 -5.70
CA ASP A 34 7.34 -13.07 -5.27
C ASP A 34 6.75 -14.24 -4.48
N LEU A 35 5.88 -13.94 -3.51
CA LEU A 35 5.20 -14.96 -2.72
C LEU A 35 4.17 -15.73 -3.57
N GLY A 36 3.48 -15.07 -4.49
CA GLY A 36 2.55 -15.73 -5.42
C GLY A 36 3.24 -16.78 -6.29
N LEU A 37 4.42 -16.46 -6.81
CA LEU A 37 5.27 -17.40 -7.54
C LEU A 37 5.71 -18.57 -6.64
N ALA A 38 6.15 -18.29 -5.41
CA ALA A 38 6.55 -19.33 -4.45
C ALA A 38 5.40 -20.26 -4.05
N PHE A 39 4.16 -19.74 -3.96
CA PHE A 39 2.96 -20.53 -3.62
C PHE A 39 2.31 -21.21 -4.83
N THR A 40 2.75 -20.92 -6.05
CA THR A 40 2.20 -21.53 -7.29
C THR A 40 2.23 -23.06 -7.26
N PRO A 41 3.31 -23.76 -6.84
CA PRO A 41 3.34 -25.22 -6.77
C PRO A 41 2.31 -25.79 -5.79
N ILE A 42 2.09 -25.11 -4.66
CA ILE A 42 1.14 -25.51 -3.62
C ILE A 42 -0.30 -25.33 -4.12
N ALA A 43 -0.56 -24.24 -4.85
CA ALA A 43 -1.85 -23.98 -5.50
C ALA A 43 -2.14 -25.00 -6.63
N CYS A 44 -1.11 -25.43 -7.38
CA CYS A 44 -1.24 -26.53 -8.36
C CYS A 44 -1.52 -27.88 -7.67
N GLY A 45 -1.05 -28.10 -6.43
CA GLY A 45 -1.36 -29.28 -5.61
C GLY A 45 -2.79 -29.34 -5.06
N GLY A 46 -3.66 -28.42 -5.50
CA GLY A 46 -5.08 -28.35 -5.09
C GLY A 46 -5.34 -27.43 -3.90
N ASN A 47 -4.31 -26.99 -3.18
CA ASN A 47 -4.46 -26.10 -2.03
C ASN A 47 -4.27 -24.63 -2.43
N ARG A 48 -5.36 -23.97 -2.86
CA ARG A 48 -5.36 -22.55 -3.25
C ARG A 48 -5.53 -21.56 -2.09
N ILE A 49 -5.79 -22.06 -0.89
CA ILE A 49 -6.03 -21.25 0.32
C ILE A 49 -4.87 -20.26 0.62
N PRO A 50 -3.58 -20.67 0.55
CA PRO A 50 -2.46 -19.77 0.84
C PRO A 50 -2.42 -18.56 -0.09
N THR A 51 -2.71 -18.77 -1.38
CA THR A 51 -2.72 -17.70 -2.39
C THR A 51 -3.84 -16.69 -2.13
N TYR A 52 -5.03 -17.15 -1.73
CA TYR A 52 -6.14 -16.25 -1.38
C TYR A 52 -5.86 -15.46 -0.11
N LEU A 53 -5.29 -16.10 0.92
CA LEU A 53 -4.89 -15.42 2.15
C LEU A 53 -3.83 -14.35 1.89
N LEU A 54 -2.80 -14.69 1.10
CA LEU A 54 -1.75 -13.75 0.71
C LEU A 54 -2.35 -12.52 0.01
N ASN A 55 -3.21 -12.76 -0.99
CA ASN A 55 -3.84 -11.67 -1.74
C ASN A 55 -4.71 -10.79 -0.82
N GLY A 56 -5.48 -11.39 0.09
CA GLY A 56 -6.28 -10.67 1.07
C GLY A 56 -5.43 -9.77 1.98
N VAL A 57 -4.31 -10.28 2.50
CA VAL A 57 -3.37 -9.51 3.34
C VAL A 57 -2.78 -8.33 2.58
N VAL A 58 -2.33 -8.55 1.34
CA VAL A 58 -1.74 -7.50 0.50
C VAL A 58 -2.78 -6.40 0.19
N LEU A 59 -4.02 -6.78 -0.07
CA LEU A 59 -5.12 -5.85 -0.33
C LEU A 59 -5.44 -5.00 0.92
N LEU A 60 -5.42 -5.60 2.11
CA LEU A 60 -5.56 -4.88 3.38
C LEU A 60 -4.42 -3.88 3.62
N ILE A 61 -3.17 -4.26 3.30
CA ILE A 61 -2.02 -3.35 3.41
C ILE A 61 -2.17 -2.18 2.43
N GLY A 62 -2.58 -2.43 1.18
CA GLY A 62 -2.85 -1.39 0.21
C GLY A 62 -3.96 -0.43 0.65
N LEU A 63 -5.04 -0.96 1.25
CA LEU A 63 -6.14 -0.16 1.81
C LEU A 63 -5.66 0.70 2.98
N ALA A 64 -4.87 0.12 3.89
CA ALA A 64 -4.29 0.86 5.00
C ALA A 64 -3.38 2.00 4.50
N ALA A 65 -2.54 1.74 3.49
CA ALA A 65 -1.69 2.75 2.87
C ALA A 65 -2.52 3.87 2.23
N LEU A 66 -3.60 3.54 1.52
CA LEU A 66 -4.52 4.52 0.95
C LEU A 66 -5.18 5.39 2.03
N VAL A 67 -5.68 4.78 3.12
CA VAL A 67 -6.28 5.51 4.25
C VAL A 67 -5.27 6.46 4.88
N VAL A 68 -4.03 6.01 5.11
CA VAL A 68 -2.96 6.85 5.66
C VAL A 68 -2.69 8.05 4.74
N THR A 69 -2.61 7.83 3.43
CA THR A 69 -2.37 8.91 2.45
C THR A 69 -3.53 9.89 2.33
N LEU A 70 -4.77 9.43 2.46
CA LEU A 70 -5.94 10.30 2.52
C LEU A 70 -5.98 11.12 3.81
N ARG A 71 -5.60 10.53 4.95
CA ARG A 71 -5.52 11.24 6.24
C ARG A 71 -4.41 12.30 6.26
N LEU A 72 -3.30 12.06 5.57
CA LEU A 72 -2.21 13.03 5.40
C LEU A 72 -2.68 14.34 4.71
N ARG A 73 -3.77 14.32 3.93
CA ARG A 73 -4.37 15.53 3.34
C ARG A 73 -5.16 16.39 4.32
N THR A 74 -5.51 15.84 5.49
CA THR A 74 -6.47 16.47 6.43
C THR A 74 -5.83 16.99 7.71
N LEU A 75 -4.50 17.00 7.83
CA LEU A 75 -3.81 17.45 9.04
C LEU A 75 -3.87 18.98 9.18
N PRO A 76 -4.61 19.53 10.17
CA PRO A 76 -4.69 20.96 10.38
C PRO A 76 -3.42 21.47 11.07
N GLY A 77 -2.82 22.54 10.53
CA GLY A 77 -1.65 23.20 11.13
C GLY A 77 -0.34 23.09 10.35
N GLN A 78 -0.38 22.77 9.06
CA GLN A 78 0.80 22.79 8.21
C GLN A 78 1.27 24.24 7.98
N PRO A 79 2.59 24.54 8.09
CA PRO A 79 3.08 25.91 7.96
C PRO A 79 2.75 26.47 6.58
N GLN A 80 2.09 27.63 6.55
CA GLN A 80 1.72 28.36 5.33
C GLN A 80 2.98 28.62 4.49
N GLY A 81 3.11 27.97 3.33
CA GLY A 81 4.27 28.06 2.44
C GLY A 81 4.53 26.83 1.56
N VAL A 82 5.75 26.71 1.01
CA VAL A 82 6.20 25.63 0.08
C VAL A 82 5.92 24.22 0.61
N VAL A 83 5.93 24.03 1.94
CA VAL A 83 5.70 22.74 2.61
C VAL A 83 4.24 22.27 2.47
N GLU A 84 3.28 23.19 2.44
CA GLU A 84 1.85 22.89 2.24
C GLU A 84 1.60 22.39 0.81
N GLN A 85 2.17 23.07 -0.19
CA GLN A 85 2.08 22.64 -1.59
C GLN A 85 2.70 21.25 -1.79
N VAL A 86 3.91 21.01 -1.26
CA VAL A 86 4.60 19.72 -1.39
C VAL A 86 3.81 18.59 -0.73
N THR A 87 3.22 18.82 0.44
CA THR A 87 2.45 17.78 1.14
C THR A 87 1.11 17.48 0.46
N HIS A 88 0.42 18.50 -0.07
CA HIS A 88 -0.77 18.29 -0.88
C HIS A 88 -0.47 17.53 -2.19
N TYR A 89 0.63 17.85 -2.87
CA TYR A 89 1.08 17.11 -4.05
C TYR A 89 1.42 15.66 -3.73
N LEU A 90 2.20 15.41 -2.67
CA LEU A 90 2.56 14.06 -2.21
C LEU A 90 1.32 13.25 -1.79
N GLY A 91 0.37 13.88 -1.08
CA GLY A 91 -0.90 13.24 -0.71
C GLY A 91 -1.81 12.97 -1.91
N ARG A 92 -1.73 13.77 -2.98
CA ARG A 92 -2.47 13.52 -4.23
C ARG A 92 -1.85 12.38 -5.03
N TYR A 93 -0.54 12.45 -5.21
CA TYR A 93 0.25 11.44 -5.90
C TYR A 93 0.17 10.08 -5.21
N GLY A 94 0.42 10.02 -3.90
CA GLY A 94 0.40 8.75 -3.16
C GLY A 94 -0.97 8.09 -3.13
N ALA A 95 -2.07 8.86 -3.09
CA ALA A 95 -3.41 8.26 -3.14
C ALA A 95 -3.72 7.71 -4.53
N TRP A 96 -3.31 8.41 -5.59
CA TRP A 96 -3.47 7.93 -6.96
C TRP A 96 -2.62 6.69 -7.21
N GLN A 97 -1.35 6.71 -6.80
CA GLN A 97 -0.44 5.57 -6.87
C GLN A 97 -1.00 4.35 -6.12
N ASN A 98 -1.37 4.52 -4.84
CA ASN A 98 -1.96 3.41 -4.06
C ASN A 98 -3.28 2.92 -4.67
N GLY A 99 -4.10 3.81 -5.22
CA GLY A 99 -5.33 3.44 -5.93
C GLY A 99 -5.05 2.54 -7.14
N ILE A 100 -4.04 2.87 -7.94
CA ILE A 100 -3.61 2.02 -9.06
C ILE A 100 -3.11 0.67 -8.57
N PHE A 101 -2.22 0.65 -7.57
CA PHE A 101 -1.70 -0.62 -7.06
C PHE A 101 -2.79 -1.48 -6.43
N LEU A 102 -3.75 -0.90 -5.72
CA LEU A 102 -4.93 -1.64 -5.23
C LEU A 102 -5.72 -2.25 -6.38
N LEU A 103 -5.90 -1.52 -7.48
CA LEU A 103 -6.59 -2.03 -8.66
C LEU A 103 -5.80 -3.18 -9.32
N VAL A 104 -4.48 -3.06 -9.40
CA VAL A 104 -3.60 -4.14 -9.91
C VAL A 104 -3.63 -5.37 -8.99
N ILE A 105 -3.57 -5.19 -7.67
CA ILE A 105 -3.69 -6.27 -6.66
C ILE A 105 -5.06 -6.96 -6.79
N ALA A 106 -6.13 -6.19 -6.96
CA ALA A 106 -7.47 -6.74 -7.16
C ALA A 106 -7.56 -7.52 -8.48
N MET A 107 -7.04 -6.97 -9.59
CA MET A 107 -7.03 -7.67 -10.88
C MET A 107 -6.21 -8.95 -10.84
N THR A 108 -5.02 -8.95 -10.24
CA THR A 108 -4.20 -10.17 -10.07
C THR A 108 -4.91 -11.22 -9.22
N GLY A 109 -5.62 -10.80 -8.19
CA GLY A 109 -6.50 -11.66 -7.40
C GLY A 109 -7.62 -12.32 -8.19
N ILE A 110 -8.32 -11.54 -9.02
CA ILE A 110 -9.40 -12.03 -9.89
C ILE A 110 -8.83 -13.04 -10.89
N ILE A 111 -7.72 -12.69 -11.53
CA ILE A 111 -7.02 -13.56 -12.49
C ILE A 111 -6.67 -14.92 -11.85
N ALA A 112 -6.19 -14.93 -10.60
CA ALA A 112 -5.89 -16.15 -9.86
C ALA A 112 -7.13 -17.03 -9.55
N PHE A 113 -8.34 -16.46 -9.53
CA PHE A 113 -9.59 -17.21 -9.36
C PHE A 113 -10.06 -17.89 -10.66
N PHE A 114 -9.93 -17.20 -11.79
CA PHE A 114 -10.49 -17.64 -13.07
C PHE A 114 -9.54 -18.53 -13.88
N LEU A 115 -8.22 -18.41 -13.70
CA LEU A 115 -7.28 -19.29 -14.39
C LEU A 115 -7.32 -20.70 -13.79
N PRO A 116 -7.51 -21.76 -14.61
CA PRO A 116 -7.37 -23.12 -14.14
C PRO A 116 -5.95 -23.33 -13.59
N ALA A 117 -5.85 -23.95 -12.41
CA ALA A 117 -4.58 -24.25 -11.79
C ALA A 117 -3.82 -25.28 -12.66
N CYS A 118 -2.95 -24.74 -13.50
CA CYS A 118 -1.73 -25.33 -14.06
C CYS A 118 -1.91 -26.35 -15.19
N PRO A 119 -1.24 -26.08 -16.33
CA PRO A 119 -0.60 -27.11 -17.14
C PRO A 119 0.89 -26.77 -17.31
N PHE A 120 1.66 -26.76 -16.22
CA PHE A 120 3.12 -26.81 -16.33
C PHE A 120 3.57 -28.19 -15.87
N ARG A 121 3.56 -29.12 -16.82
CA ARG A 121 4.29 -30.38 -16.74
C ARG A 121 5.57 -30.23 -17.55
#